data_AF-A0AAW2Q127-F1
#
_entry.id   AF-A0AAW2Q127-F1
#
_cell.length_a   1.000
_cell.length_b   1.000
_cell.length_c   1.000
_cell.angle_alpha   90.00
_cell.angle_beta   90.00
_cell.angle_gamma   90.00
#
_symmetry.space_group_name_H-M   'P 1'
#
loop_
_entity.id
_entity.type
_entity.pdbx_description
1 polymer ?
#
loop_
_entity_poly.entity_id
_entity_poly.type
_entity_poly.pdbx_seq_one_letter_code
_entity_poly.pdbx_strand_id
1 'polypeptide(L)'
;MERSSSSRIALPPHVERETTNITDPGSYDSIHKMEFPLFNGEDARASIRRCTRYFLMIPILENQKVPLTLVHIQGRAELWYQGHVEKRGEPNCQELIVHVLETFEDLDYERVVTEFN
;
A
#
# COMPACT_ATOMS: atom_id res chain seq x y z
N MET A 1 3.31 -50.52 -43.27
CA MET A 1 4.60 -49.80 -43.19
C MET A 1 4.32 -48.41 -42.67
N GLU A 2 4.69 -48.19 -41.41
CA GLU A 2 4.71 -46.91 -40.69
C GLU A 2 5.59 -45.89 -41.47
N ARG A 3 5.44 -44.57 -41.38
CA ARG A 3 5.62 -43.76 -40.16
C ARG A 3 5.04 -42.35 -40.36
N SER A 4 4.20 -41.93 -39.40
CA SER A 4 3.97 -40.50 -39.11
C SER A 4 5.25 -39.92 -38.53
N SER A 5 5.85 -38.94 -39.21
CA SER A 5 6.96 -38.17 -38.66
C SER A 5 6.42 -36.93 -37.96
N SER A 6 6.20 -37.08 -36.66
CA SER A 6 5.91 -35.99 -35.73
C SER A 6 7.17 -35.14 -35.54
N SER A 7 7.18 -33.92 -36.08
CA SER A 7 8.27 -32.96 -35.88
C SER A 7 8.30 -32.51 -34.42
N ARG A 8 9.33 -32.94 -33.69
CA ARG A 8 9.62 -32.47 -32.33
C ARG A 8 10.27 -31.08 -32.43
N ILE A 9 9.63 -30.07 -31.86
CA ILE A 9 10.20 -28.73 -31.68
C ILE A 9 11.34 -28.85 -30.66
N ALA A 10 12.56 -28.53 -31.09
CA ALA A 10 13.72 -28.41 -30.21
C ALA A 10 13.84 -26.96 -29.69
N LEU A 11 13.86 -26.81 -28.37
CA LEU A 11 14.48 -25.70 -27.63
C LEU A 11 15.74 -26.30 -26.95
N PRO A 12 16.78 -25.57 -26.49
CA PRO A 12 16.89 -24.15 -26.09
C PRO A 12 18.28 -23.57 -26.52
N PRO A 13 19.04 -22.69 -25.82
CA PRO A 13 18.79 -21.75 -24.71
C PRO A 13 19.28 -20.30 -25.02
N HIS A 14 19.26 -19.42 -24.00
CA HIS A 14 19.70 -18.01 -23.98
C HIS A 14 18.60 -16.96 -24.17
N VAL A 15 17.72 -16.88 -23.17
CA VAL A 15 17.28 -15.58 -22.66
C VAL A 15 17.89 -15.45 -21.26
N GLU A 16 19.07 -14.86 -21.20
CA GLU A 16 19.64 -14.34 -19.96
C GLU A 16 18.77 -13.18 -19.50
N ARG A 17 17.78 -13.48 -18.65
CA ARG A 17 17.18 -12.47 -17.77
C ARG A 17 18.00 -12.46 -16.50
N GLU A 18 18.99 -11.58 -16.52
CA GLU A 18 19.71 -11.17 -15.32
C GLU A 18 18.74 -10.34 -14.45
N THR A 19 18.05 -11.03 -13.55
CA THR A 19 17.39 -10.39 -12.40
C THR A 19 17.86 -11.12 -11.15
N THR A 20 19.13 -10.92 -10.80
CA THR A 20 19.59 -11.17 -9.44
C THR A 20 19.10 -10.03 -8.55
N ASN A 21 17.80 -10.03 -8.26
CA ASN A 21 17.30 -9.38 -7.04
C ASN A 21 17.77 -10.27 -5.90
N ILE A 22 18.99 -10.03 -5.44
CA ILE A 22 19.50 -10.59 -4.19
C ILE A 22 18.70 -9.89 -3.08
N THR A 23 17.54 -10.45 -2.77
CA THR A 23 16.78 -10.04 -1.59
C THR A 23 17.43 -10.72 -0.40
N ASP A 24 18.05 -9.90 0.45
CA ASP A 24 18.66 -10.31 1.71
C ASP A 24 17.67 -11.19 2.51
N PRO A 25 18.03 -12.45 2.82
CA PRO A 25 17.15 -13.37 3.54
C PRO A 25 16.85 -12.95 4.99
N GLY A 26 17.53 -11.92 5.52
CA GLY A 26 17.23 -11.31 6.82
C GLY A 26 16.03 -10.33 6.81
N SER A 27 15.54 -9.93 5.64
CA SER A 27 14.43 -8.96 5.51
C SER A 27 13.05 -9.57 5.77
N TYR A 28 12.85 -10.86 5.43
CA TYR A 28 11.54 -11.52 5.50
C TYR A 28 11.01 -11.72 6.92
N ASP A 29 11.88 -11.90 7.92
CA ASP A 29 11.47 -12.04 9.33
C ASP A 29 10.84 -10.77 9.90
N SER A 30 11.22 -9.59 9.37
CA SER A 30 10.61 -8.31 9.75
C SER A 30 9.32 -8.00 8.98
N ILE A 31 9.14 -8.59 7.79
CA ILE A 31 7.91 -8.50 7.00
C ILE A 31 6.77 -9.27 7.68
N HIS A 32 7.06 -10.40 8.34
CA HIS A 32 6.07 -11.24 9.03
C HIS A 32 5.36 -10.59 10.23
N LYS A 33 5.77 -9.38 10.66
CA LYS A 33 5.17 -8.65 11.80
C LYS A 33 4.54 -7.30 11.43
N MET A 34 4.55 -6.90 10.16
CA MET A 34 3.92 -5.64 9.79
C MET A 34 2.41 -5.81 9.74
N GLU A 35 1.74 -5.19 10.70
CA GLU A 35 0.29 -5.02 10.70
C GLU A 35 -0.06 -3.71 9.96
N PHE A 36 -1.20 -3.73 9.26
CA PHE A 36 -1.68 -2.52 8.61
C PHE A 36 -2.10 -1.51 9.69
N PRO A 37 -1.67 -0.25 9.61
CA PRO A 37 -1.91 0.73 10.67
C PRO A 37 -3.40 1.08 10.80
N LEU A 38 -3.87 1.17 12.04
CA LEU A 38 -5.20 1.68 12.37
C LEU A 38 -5.24 3.21 12.26
N PHE A 39 -6.37 3.74 11.80
CA PHE A 39 -6.61 5.18 11.74
C PHE A 39 -7.96 5.54 12.37
N ASN A 40 -7.91 6.28 13.49
CA ASN A 40 -9.09 6.71 14.23
C ASN A 40 -9.46 8.19 13.98
N GLY A 41 -8.67 8.93 13.21
CA GLY A 41 -8.80 10.38 13.02
C GLY A 41 -7.72 11.21 13.72
N GLU A 42 -6.78 10.59 14.43
CA GLU A 42 -5.65 11.27 15.09
C GLU A 42 -4.36 11.11 14.27
N ASP A 43 -3.45 12.08 14.40
CA ASP A 43 -2.14 12.11 13.75
C ASP A 43 -2.18 11.71 12.27
N ALA A 44 -3.05 12.34 11.48
CA ALA A 44 -3.33 11.99 10.08
C ALA A 44 -2.05 11.79 9.24
N ARG A 45 -1.07 12.70 9.36
CA ARG A 45 0.23 12.58 8.69
C ARG A 45 1.01 11.34 9.10
N ALA A 46 1.05 11.01 10.39
CA ALA A 46 1.77 9.83 10.86
C ALA A 46 1.10 8.56 10.35
N SER A 47 -0.23 8.51 10.38
CA SER A 47 -1.03 7.40 9.88
C SER A 47 -0.82 7.19 8.38
N ILE A 48 -0.88 8.24 7.56
CA ILE A 48 -0.58 8.17 6.13
C ILE A 48 0.85 7.70 5.87
N ARG A 49 1.86 8.20 6.60
CA ARG A 49 3.25 7.73 6.45
C ARG A 49 3.37 6.23 6.74
N ARG A 50 2.67 5.71 7.75
CA ARG A 50 2.66 4.28 8.08
C ARG A 50 1.97 3.47 6.97
N CYS A 51 0.81 3.92 6.47
CA CYS A 51 0.10 3.25 5.37
C CYS A 51 0.98 3.18 4.12
N THR A 52 1.59 4.30 3.73
CA THR A 52 2.49 4.37 2.57
C THR A 52 3.69 3.44 2.74
N ARG A 53 4.30 3.38 3.94
CA ARG A 53 5.39 2.43 4.22
C ARG A 53 4.92 0.98 4.05
N TYR A 54 3.74 0.63 4.57
CA TYR A 54 3.18 -0.70 4.41
C TYR A 54 3.02 -1.07 2.93
N PHE A 55 2.44 -0.18 2.12
CA PHE A 55 2.25 -0.41 0.67
C PHE A 55 3.56 -0.49 -0.13
N LEU A 56 4.64 0.12 0.36
CA LEU A 56 5.97 -0.02 -0.25
C LEU A 56 6.62 -1.36 0.05
N MET A 57 6.36 -1.93 1.23
CA MET A 57 6.97 -3.18 1.66
C MET A 57 6.17 -4.42 1.26
N ILE A 58 4.85 -4.27 1.10
CA ILE A 58 3.95 -5.37 0.76
C ILE A 58 3.27 -5.03 -0.59
N PRO A 59 3.38 -5.90 -1.60
CA PRO A 59 2.77 -5.66 -2.91
C PRO A 59 1.25 -5.75 -2.81
N ILE A 60 0.59 -4.59 -2.69
CA ILE A 60 -0.86 -4.45 -2.70
C ILE A 60 -1.29 -3.86 -4.04
N LEU A 61 -2.29 -4.49 -4.68
CA LEU A 61 -2.86 -3.97 -5.93
C LEU A 61 -3.56 -2.62 -5.66
N GLU A 62 -3.50 -1.70 -6.62
CA GLU A 62 -4.06 -0.34 -6.44
C GLU A 62 -5.54 -0.36 -6.05
N ASN A 63 -6.33 -1.23 -6.66
CA ASN A 63 -7.76 -1.41 -6.36
C ASN A 63 -8.04 -2.04 -4.98
N GLN A 64 -7.02 -2.60 -4.32
CA GLN A 64 -7.13 -3.19 -2.98
C GLN A 64 -6.70 -2.24 -1.87
N LYS A 65 -5.96 -1.17 -2.19
CA LYS A 65 -5.43 -0.23 -1.18
C LYS A 65 -6.53 0.46 -0.40
N VAL A 66 -7.54 0.98 -1.09
CA VAL A 66 -8.67 1.65 -0.43
C VAL A 66 -9.46 0.66 0.42
N PRO A 67 -9.97 -0.47 -0.11
CA PRO A 67 -10.65 -1.48 0.72
C PRO A 67 -9.85 -1.92 1.95
N LEU A 68 -8.54 -2.16 1.80
CA LEU A 68 -7.68 -2.53 2.92
C LEU A 68 -7.58 -1.42 3.97
N THR A 69 -7.44 -0.17 3.52
CA THR A 69 -7.37 1.00 4.41
C THR A 69 -8.66 1.14 5.20
N LEU A 70 -9.82 1.01 4.54
CA LEU A 70 -11.13 1.20 5.18
C LEU A 70 -11.42 0.20 6.30
N VAL A 71 -10.97 -1.04 6.17
CA VAL A 71 -11.11 -2.05 7.25
C VAL A 71 -10.35 -1.63 8.53
N HIS A 72 -9.35 -0.76 8.40
CA HIS A 72 -8.52 -0.27 9.49
C HIS A 72 -8.86 1.19 9.88
N ILE A 73 -9.87 1.80 9.27
CA ILE A 73 -10.43 3.06 9.72
C ILE A 73 -11.46 2.78 10.81
N GLN A 74 -11.40 3.52 11.92
CA GLN A 74 -12.30 3.34 13.06
C GLN A 74 -12.71 4.69 13.68
N GLY A 75 -13.69 4.66 14.57
CA GLY A 75 -14.06 5.80 15.39
C GLY A 75 -14.55 6.99 14.57
N ARG A 76 -14.04 8.20 14.85
CA ARG A 76 -14.48 9.42 14.16
C ARG A 76 -14.10 9.46 12.68
N ALA A 77 -13.02 8.78 12.29
CA ALA A 77 -12.62 8.68 10.89
C ALA A 77 -13.57 7.79 10.07
N GLU A 78 -14.13 6.74 10.68
CA GLU A 78 -15.11 5.87 10.03
C GLU A 78 -16.41 6.61 9.73
N LEU A 79 -16.93 7.34 10.72
CA LEU A 79 -18.12 8.19 10.56
C LEU A 79 -17.93 9.28 9.51
N TRP A 80 -16.75 9.90 9.49
CA TRP A 80 -16.39 10.86 8.45
C TRP A 80 -16.39 10.22 7.06
N TYR A 81 -15.79 9.02 6.91
CA TYR A 81 -15.69 8.36 5.62
C TYR A 81 -17.08 7.99 5.07
N GLN A 82 -17.99 7.51 5.92
CA GLN A 82 -19.38 7.23 5.53
C GLN A 82 -20.05 8.49 4.96
N GLY A 83 -19.99 9.62 5.67
CA GLY A 83 -20.54 10.88 5.18
C GLY A 83 -19.79 11.49 3.99
N HIS A 84 -18.52 11.15 3.81
CA HIS A 84 -17.71 11.57 2.66
C HIS A 84 -18.15 10.85 1.39
N VAL A 85 -18.29 9.52 1.43
CA VAL A 85 -18.68 8.70 0.27
C VAL A 85 -20.09 9.04 -0.21
N GLU A 86 -21.03 9.30 0.70
CA GLU A 86 -22.38 9.75 0.34
C GLU A 86 -22.39 11.03 -0.50
N LYS A 87 -21.40 11.92 -0.29
CA LYS A 87 -21.34 13.24 -0.95
C LYS A 87 -20.50 13.24 -2.22
N ARG A 88 -19.40 12.47 -2.23
CA ARG A 88 -18.36 12.55 -3.26
C ARG A 88 -18.15 11.24 -4.04
N GLY A 89 -18.77 10.15 -3.62
CA GLY A 89 -18.51 8.81 -4.14
C GLY A 89 -17.24 8.19 -3.54
N GLU A 90 -16.90 6.99 -4.02
CA GLU A 90 -15.73 6.24 -3.57
C GLU A 90 -14.43 6.86 -4.12
N PRO A 91 -13.51 7.33 -3.26
CA PRO A 91 -12.24 7.89 -3.71
C PRO A 91 -11.24 6.79 -4.08
N ASN A 92 -10.30 7.11 -4.97
CA ASN A 92 -9.07 6.33 -5.11
C ASN A 92 -8.11 6.56 -3.93
N CYS A 93 -6.99 5.82 -3.90
CA CYS A 93 -6.05 5.88 -2.77
C CYS A 93 -5.45 7.28 -2.57
N GLN A 94 -5.13 7.99 -3.65
CA GLN A 94 -4.53 9.33 -3.61
C GLN A 94 -5.55 10.37 -3.14
N GLU A 95 -6.78 10.30 -3.65
CA GLU A 95 -7.88 11.16 -3.22
C GLU A 95 -8.20 10.95 -1.74
N LEU A 96 -8.23 9.70 -1.27
CA LEU A 96 -8.45 9.39 0.14
C LEU A 96 -7.38 10.04 1.03
N ILE A 97 -6.11 9.99 0.63
CA ILE A 97 -5.01 10.63 1.36
C ILE A 97 -5.25 12.14 1.47
N VAL A 98 -5.58 12.80 0.36
CA VAL A 98 -5.84 14.25 0.33
C VAL A 98 -7.00 14.60 1.25
N HIS A 99 -8.14 13.92 1.12
CA HIS A 99 -9.32 14.20 1.93
C HIS A 99 -9.10 13.93 3.42
N VAL A 100 -8.32 12.90 3.76
CA VAL A 100 -7.94 12.61 5.15
C VAL A 100 -7.08 13.73 5.72
N LEU A 101 -6.07 14.22 4.98
CA LEU A 101 -5.26 15.36 5.41
C LEU A 101 -6.11 16.61 5.58
N GLU A 102 -6.93 16.97 4.58
CA GLU A 102 -7.81 18.14 4.67
C GLU A 102 -8.75 18.12 5.88
N THR A 103 -9.16 16.93 6.33
CA THR A 103 -10.12 16.78 7.43
C THR A 103 -9.45 16.67 8.80
N PHE A 104 -8.36 15.91 8.90
CA PHE A 104 -7.78 15.47 10.17
C PHE A 104 -6.37 16.03 10.42
N GLU A 105 -5.83 16.82 9.51
CA GLU A 105 -4.58 17.53 9.75
C GLU A 105 -4.80 18.69 10.71
N ASP A 106 -4.34 18.51 11.95
CA ASP A 106 -4.17 19.63 12.87
C ASP A 106 -2.93 20.44 12.43
N LEU A 107 -3.17 21.67 11.98
CA LEU A 107 -2.13 22.61 11.55
C LEU A 107 -1.16 23.00 12.70
N ASP A 108 -1.47 22.64 13.95
CA ASP A 108 -0.65 22.94 15.13
C ASP A 108 0.60 22.04 15.26
N TYR A 109 0.71 20.97 14.47
CA TYR A 109 1.89 20.07 14.49
C TYR A 109 3.17 20.68 13.90
N GLU A 110 3.05 21.77 13.13
CA GLU A 110 4.19 22.53 12.60
C GLU A 110 5.00 23.24 13.72
N ARG A 111 4.46 23.34 14.94
CA ARG A 111 5.14 24.00 16.06
C ARG A 111 6.17 23.13 16.78
N VAL A 112 6.20 21.81 16.54
CA VAL A 112 7.10 20.88 17.24
C VAL A 112 8.42 20.64 16.48
N VAL A 113 8.51 21.01 15.19
CA VAL A 113 9.72 20.77 14.39
C VAL A 113 10.80 21.85 14.58
N THR A 114 10.50 22.94 15.29
CA THR A 114 11.48 24.03 15.54
C THR A 114 12.38 23.83 16.77
N GLU A 115 12.25 22.75 17.55
CA GLU A 115 13.07 22.54 18.76
C GLU A 115 14.28 21.60 18.61
N PHE A 116 14.64 21.19 17.39
CA PHE A 116 15.86 20.39 17.15
C PHE A 116 17.02 21.15 16.48
N ASN A 117 17.10 22.48 16.70
CA ASN A 117 18.21 23.32 16.22
C ASN A 117 19.26 23.57 17.31
#